data_AF-A0A4V6DXP5-F1
#
_entry.id   AF-A0A4V6DXP5-F1
#
_cell.length_a   1.000
_cell.length_b   1.000
_cell.length_c   1.000
_cell.angle_alpha   90.00
_cell.angle_beta   90.00
_cell.angle_gamma   90.00
#
_symmetry.space_group_name_H-M   'P 1'
#
loop_
_entity.id
_entity.type
_entity.pdbx_description
1 polymer ?
#
loop_
_entity_poly.entity_id
_entity_poly.type
_entity_poly.pdbx_seq_one_letter_code
_entity_poly.pdbx_strand_id
1 'polypeptide(L)'
;MAAFKEESKLNPNYGKATDLGSTRWWTNVIERTFTPFIHAEDKKFPPILAPALLHRFSSKEGYEMCTDAMKVLKRFTDTRPGQVFRRVDHQEGSMPDRRLVVGLITNSDDRVPDILSSFGLKVKPLRHNEDCRLYHPTNEPADIDFAIMSYDVGHEKPDASIFNAATTMLKEMLKAEGHKEADISDWRQLYVGDALVKDAGGALSAGWDAVLIDREKQPLFENEEGKPPAANDSEVRTLEDGRRIPVISDMTALLKLME
;
A
#
# COMPACT_ATOMS: atom_id res chain seq x y z
N MET A 1 -17.40 0.19 -18.18
CA MET A 1 -17.68 -0.47 -16.88
C MET A 1 -18.24 -1.90 -16.99
N ALA A 2 -18.91 -2.31 -18.08
CA ALA A 2 -19.46 -3.67 -18.20
C ALA A 2 -18.38 -4.77 -18.13
N ALA A 3 -17.32 -4.67 -18.95
CA ALA A 3 -16.24 -5.65 -18.99
C ALA A 3 -15.58 -5.92 -17.63
N PHE A 4 -15.27 -4.87 -16.87
CA PHE A 4 -14.71 -4.98 -15.51
C PHE A 4 -15.67 -5.72 -14.57
N LYS A 5 -16.96 -5.35 -14.56
CA LYS A 5 -17.97 -5.96 -13.68
C LYS A 5 -18.18 -7.44 -14.00
N GLU A 6 -18.24 -7.78 -15.28
CA GLU A 6 -18.38 -9.17 -15.73
C GLU A 6 -17.15 -10.00 -15.36
N GLU A 7 -15.95 -9.50 -15.64
CA GLU A 7 -14.72 -10.21 -15.31
C GLU A 7 -14.53 -10.35 -13.79
N SER A 8 -14.91 -9.35 -13.00
CA SER A 8 -14.92 -9.43 -11.53
C SER A 8 -15.89 -10.50 -11.02
N LYS A 9 -17.01 -10.72 -11.71
CA LYS A 9 -17.99 -11.76 -11.35
C LYS A 9 -17.49 -13.16 -11.72
N LEU A 10 -16.88 -13.30 -12.90
CA LEU A 10 -16.39 -14.58 -13.42
C LEU A 10 -15.10 -15.03 -12.74
N ASN A 11 -14.19 -14.09 -12.51
CA ASN A 11 -12.86 -14.32 -11.97
C ASN A 11 -12.61 -13.33 -10.82
N PRO A 12 -13.17 -13.53 -9.62
CA PRO A 12 -13.02 -12.61 -8.50
C PRO A 12 -11.57 -12.36 -8.08
N ASN A 13 -11.35 -11.23 -7.38
CA ASN A 13 -10.05 -10.83 -6.85
C ASN A 13 -8.94 -10.84 -7.92
N TYR A 14 -9.18 -10.10 -9.01
CA TYR A 14 -8.24 -10.01 -10.14
C TYR A 14 -7.83 -11.38 -10.72
N GLY A 15 -8.71 -12.38 -10.65
CA GLY A 15 -8.45 -13.73 -11.13
C GLY A 15 -7.64 -14.61 -10.17
N LYS A 16 -7.38 -14.15 -8.94
CA LYS A 16 -6.76 -15.00 -7.91
C LYS A 16 -7.65 -16.17 -7.52
N ALA A 17 -8.95 -15.93 -7.38
CA ALA A 17 -9.91 -16.95 -6.92
C ALA A 17 -10.10 -18.11 -7.92
N THR A 18 -9.65 -17.94 -9.17
CA THR A 18 -9.79 -18.91 -10.25
C THR A 18 -8.44 -19.30 -10.87
N ASP A 19 -7.32 -18.97 -10.20
CA ASP A 19 -5.95 -19.21 -10.67
C ASP A 19 -5.65 -18.62 -12.07
N LEU A 20 -6.41 -17.61 -12.50
CA LEU A 20 -6.24 -16.95 -13.80
C LEU A 20 -5.03 -16.00 -13.80
N GLY A 21 -4.77 -15.36 -12.66
CA GLY A 21 -3.75 -14.34 -12.49
C GLY A 21 -4.15 -12.96 -13.03
N SER A 22 -3.65 -11.91 -12.38
CA SER A 22 -3.98 -10.50 -12.66
C SER A 22 -3.70 -10.08 -14.11
N THR A 23 -2.58 -10.53 -14.70
CA THR A 23 -2.18 -10.17 -16.07
C THR A 23 -3.24 -10.63 -17.07
N ARG A 24 -3.68 -11.88 -16.97
CA ARG A 24 -4.70 -12.41 -17.87
C ARG A 24 -6.07 -11.81 -17.58
N TRP A 25 -6.38 -11.59 -16.30
CA TRP A 25 -7.60 -10.91 -15.88
C TRP A 25 -7.74 -9.52 -16.52
N TRP A 26 -6.71 -8.68 -16.39
CA TRP A 26 -6.70 -7.35 -17.01
C TRP A 26 -6.67 -7.39 -18.53
N THR A 27 -5.98 -8.38 -19.12
CA THR A 27 -6.03 -8.61 -20.58
C THR A 27 -7.48 -8.83 -21.03
N ASN A 28 -8.25 -9.68 -20.34
CA ASN A 28 -9.66 -9.92 -20.67
C ASN A 28 -10.49 -8.63 -20.56
N VAL A 29 -10.27 -7.84 -19.52
CA VAL A 29 -10.98 -6.56 -19.33
C VAL A 29 -10.66 -5.58 -20.46
N ILE A 30 -9.39 -5.45 -20.84
CA ILE A 30 -8.95 -4.58 -21.93
C ILE A 30 -9.55 -5.05 -23.24
N GLU A 31 -9.38 -6.33 -23.60
CA GLU A 31 -9.89 -6.89 -24.84
C GLU A 31 -11.39 -6.65 -25.00
N ARG A 32 -12.19 -7.04 -24.00
CA ARG A 32 -13.65 -6.83 -24.03
C ARG A 32 -14.07 -5.38 -24.03
N THR A 33 -13.29 -4.48 -23.44
CA THR A 33 -13.57 -3.04 -23.46
C THR A 33 -13.40 -2.47 -24.86
N PHE A 34 -12.37 -2.89 -25.59
CA PHE A 34 -12.04 -2.33 -26.91
C PHE A 34 -12.70 -3.07 -28.08
N THR A 35 -13.07 -4.35 -27.94
CA THR A 35 -13.71 -5.15 -29.01
C THR A 35 -14.88 -4.43 -29.72
N PRO A 36 -15.82 -3.77 -29.02
CA PRO A 36 -16.94 -3.08 -29.69
C PRO A 36 -16.53 -1.92 -30.61
N PHE A 37 -15.31 -1.42 -30.46
CA PHE A 37 -14.78 -0.28 -31.23
C PHE A 37 -13.83 -0.69 -32.36
N ILE A 38 -13.59 -2.00 -32.54
CA ILE A 38 -12.77 -2.50 -33.65
C ILE A 38 -13.64 -2.62 -34.89
N HIS A 39 -13.26 -1.94 -35.97
CA HIS A 39 -14.01 -1.95 -37.22
C HIS A 39 -14.00 -3.35 -37.83
N ALA A 40 -15.13 -3.74 -38.44
CA ALA A 40 -15.29 -5.06 -39.07
C ALA A 40 -14.26 -5.35 -40.18
N GLU A 41 -13.68 -4.29 -40.76
CA GLU A 41 -12.66 -4.32 -41.80
C GLU A 41 -11.28 -4.74 -41.27
N ASP A 42 -10.95 -4.39 -40.02
CA ASP A 42 -9.66 -4.69 -39.38
C ASP A 42 -9.54 -6.15 -38.95
N LYS A 43 -10.67 -6.85 -38.76
CA LYS A 43 -10.85 -8.28 -38.43
C LYS A 43 -10.08 -8.84 -37.21
N LYS A 44 -9.15 -8.10 -36.61
CA LYS A 44 -8.26 -8.58 -35.54
C LYS A 44 -8.03 -7.52 -34.48
N PHE A 45 -8.10 -7.96 -33.23
CA PHE A 45 -7.68 -7.17 -32.09
C PHE A 45 -6.19 -6.83 -32.20
N PRO A 46 -5.76 -5.56 -32.10
CA PRO A 46 -4.35 -5.21 -32.15
C PRO A 46 -3.58 -5.95 -31.03
N PRO A 47 -2.67 -6.88 -31.37
CA PRO A 47 -2.05 -7.77 -30.38
C PRO A 47 -1.18 -7.01 -29.36
N ILE A 48 -0.78 -5.78 -29.68
CA ILE A 48 0.05 -4.94 -28.82
C ILE A 48 -0.76 -4.11 -27.81
N LEU A 49 -2.06 -3.93 -28.02
CA LEU A 49 -2.86 -2.99 -27.22
C LEU A 49 -2.90 -3.38 -25.74
N ALA A 50 -3.28 -4.62 -25.44
CA ALA A 50 -3.32 -5.10 -24.05
C ALA A 50 -1.92 -5.13 -23.40
N PRO A 51 -0.87 -5.70 -24.04
CA PRO A 51 0.49 -5.63 -23.49
C PRO A 51 0.99 -4.20 -23.23
N ALA A 52 0.74 -3.26 -24.15
CA ALA A 52 1.19 -1.88 -24.00
C ALA A 52 0.47 -1.15 -22.85
N LEU A 53 -0.84 -1.33 -22.73
CA LEU A 53 -1.60 -0.77 -21.60
C LEU A 53 -1.17 -1.39 -20.28
N LEU A 54 -0.99 -2.72 -20.24
CA LEU A 54 -0.49 -3.40 -19.05
C LEU A 54 0.88 -2.86 -18.65
N HIS A 55 1.85 -2.78 -19.57
CA HIS A 55 3.17 -2.20 -19.30
C HIS A 55 3.08 -0.77 -18.75
N ARG A 56 2.27 0.08 -19.38
CA ARG A 56 2.08 1.47 -18.94
C ARG A 56 1.53 1.54 -17.52
N PHE A 57 0.52 0.73 -17.19
CA PHE A 57 -0.13 0.72 -15.87
C PHE A 57 0.57 -0.18 -14.83
N SER A 58 1.62 -0.90 -15.23
CA SER A 58 2.55 -1.63 -14.34
C SER A 58 3.83 -0.84 -14.04
N SER A 59 3.92 0.42 -14.49
CA SER A 59 5.12 1.24 -14.31
C SER A 59 4.78 2.72 -14.08
N LYS A 60 5.80 3.52 -13.79
CA LYS A 60 5.72 4.98 -13.63
C LYS A 60 5.18 5.70 -14.85
N GLU A 61 5.09 5.05 -16.01
CA GLU A 61 4.50 5.66 -17.21
C GLU A 61 3.00 5.98 -17.02
N GLY A 62 2.31 5.23 -16.15
CA GLY A 62 0.89 5.38 -15.87
C GLY A 62 0.55 6.31 -14.70
N TYR A 63 1.55 6.80 -13.94
CA TYR A 63 1.31 7.48 -12.67
C TYR A 63 2.25 8.68 -12.47
N GLU A 64 1.89 9.54 -11.53
CA GLU A 64 2.76 10.59 -11.02
C GLU A 64 2.97 10.39 -9.52
N MET A 65 4.22 10.52 -9.08
CA MET A 65 4.57 10.33 -7.68
C MET A 65 4.50 11.66 -6.94
N CYS A 66 3.76 11.69 -5.82
CA CYS A 66 3.68 12.86 -4.97
C CYS A 66 5.07 13.21 -4.39
N THR A 67 5.52 14.45 -4.58
CA THR A 67 6.90 14.86 -4.23
C THR A 67 7.18 14.80 -2.73
N ASP A 68 6.18 15.03 -1.89
CA ASP A 68 6.25 14.91 -0.43
C ASP A 68 6.40 13.45 0.02
N ALA A 69 5.68 12.52 -0.61
CA ALA A 69 5.81 11.08 -0.34
C ALA A 69 7.23 10.58 -0.64
N MET A 70 7.82 10.99 -1.76
CA MET A 70 9.22 10.66 -2.07
C MET A 70 10.21 11.23 -1.05
N LYS A 71 9.99 12.47 -0.58
CA LYS A 71 10.83 13.07 0.46
C LYS A 71 10.78 12.25 1.75
N VAL A 72 9.59 11.82 2.16
CA VAL A 72 9.38 11.01 3.37
C VAL A 72 10.01 9.63 3.23
N LEU A 73 9.72 8.90 2.14
CA LEU A 73 10.28 7.56 1.92
C LEU A 73 11.81 7.58 1.83
N LYS A 74 12.38 8.55 1.12
CA LYS A 74 13.84 8.74 1.08
C LYS A 74 14.40 9.02 2.46
N ARG A 75 13.76 9.90 3.25
CA ARG A 75 14.18 10.18 4.63
C ARG A 75 14.11 8.93 5.51
N PHE A 76 13.05 8.13 5.36
CA PHE A 76 12.91 6.85 6.04
C PHE A 76 14.01 5.87 5.64
N THR A 77 14.51 5.89 4.42
CA THR A 77 15.64 5.02 4.00
C THR A 77 17.00 5.53 4.46
N ASP A 78 17.21 6.84 4.49
CA ASP A 78 18.50 7.41 4.89
C ASP A 78 18.70 7.38 6.41
N THR A 79 17.61 7.45 7.18
CA THR A 79 17.67 7.67 8.63
C THR A 79 16.80 6.76 9.47
N ARG A 80 16.28 5.65 8.92
CA ARG A 80 15.48 4.71 9.71
C ARG A 80 16.29 4.16 10.88
N PRO A 81 15.76 4.26 12.10
CA PRO A 81 16.27 3.45 13.20
C PRO A 81 16.04 1.96 12.91
N GLY A 82 17.09 1.14 13.06
CA GLY A 82 16.99 -0.33 13.00
C GLY A 82 16.70 -0.96 11.64
N GLN A 83 16.95 -0.28 10.51
CA GLN A 83 16.67 -0.81 9.17
C GLN A 83 17.67 -1.86 8.66
N VAL A 84 18.94 -1.75 9.04
CA VAL A 84 19.95 -2.75 8.69
C VAL A 84 20.25 -3.59 9.93
N PHE A 85 19.80 -4.84 9.92
CA PHE A 85 20.07 -5.77 10.99
C PHE A 85 21.30 -6.63 10.66
N ARG A 86 22.44 -6.34 11.29
CA ARG A 86 23.64 -7.17 11.18
C ARG A 86 23.61 -8.27 12.23
N ARG A 87 23.48 -9.53 11.79
CA ARG A 87 23.61 -10.73 12.65
C ARG A 87 24.91 -10.78 13.48
N VAL A 88 25.94 -10.04 13.11
CA VAL A 88 27.27 -10.06 13.76
C VAL A 88 27.32 -9.15 15.00
N ASP A 89 26.39 -8.21 15.15
CA ASP A 89 26.46 -7.18 16.22
C ASP A 89 25.81 -7.62 17.55
N HIS A 90 25.30 -8.85 17.67
CA HIS A 90 24.74 -9.33 18.93
C HIS A 90 25.34 -10.67 19.39
N GLN A 91 26.25 -10.56 20.35
CA GLN A 91 26.03 -11.26 21.61
C GLN A 91 24.78 -10.66 22.27
N GLU A 92 23.76 -11.50 22.45
CA GLU A 92 22.61 -11.36 23.35
C GLU A 92 21.87 -9.99 23.44
N GLY A 93 20.70 -9.91 22.80
CA GLY A 93 19.47 -9.76 23.60
C GLY A 93 18.59 -8.51 23.44
N SER A 94 19.08 -7.37 22.93
CA SER A 94 18.25 -6.15 22.90
C SER A 94 17.88 -5.71 21.48
N MET A 95 16.59 -5.49 21.24
CA MET A 95 16.12 -4.67 20.10
C MET A 95 16.74 -3.27 20.17
N PRO A 96 16.93 -2.58 19.04
CA PRO A 96 17.29 -1.16 19.05
C PRO A 96 16.20 -0.34 19.76
N ASP A 97 16.59 0.69 20.51
CA ASP A 97 15.68 1.56 21.28
C ASP A 97 14.55 2.18 20.42
N ARG A 98 14.80 2.35 19.13
CA ARG A 98 13.81 2.78 18.15
C ARG A 98 13.95 1.92 16.89
N ARG A 99 12.82 1.48 16.35
CA ARG A 99 12.75 0.81 15.05
C ARG A 99 11.52 1.27 14.28
N LEU A 100 11.69 1.51 12.98
CA LEU A 100 10.59 1.81 12.06
C LEU A 100 10.57 0.76 10.94
N VAL A 101 9.40 0.16 10.72
CA VAL A 101 9.14 -0.77 9.60
C VAL A 101 8.10 -0.12 8.71
N VAL A 102 8.34 -0.12 7.40
CA VAL A 102 7.46 0.53 6.42
C VAL A 102 6.82 -0.54 5.54
N GLY A 103 5.52 -0.74 5.69
CA GLY A 103 4.74 -1.69 4.88
C GLY A 103 3.81 -0.98 3.90
N LEU A 104 3.59 -1.59 2.74
CA LEU A 104 2.52 -1.21 1.82
C LEU A 104 1.27 -2.05 2.11
N ILE A 105 0.09 -1.42 2.27
CA ILE A 105 -1.20 -2.13 2.35
C ILE A 105 -2.16 -1.51 1.32
N THR A 106 -2.68 -2.29 0.37
CA THR A 106 -3.47 -1.75 -0.76
C THR A 106 -4.56 -2.70 -1.27
N ASN A 107 -5.68 -2.13 -1.74
CA ASN A 107 -6.71 -2.86 -2.47
C ASN A 107 -6.34 -2.87 -3.96
N SER A 108 -5.44 -3.77 -4.34
CA SER A 108 -4.94 -3.86 -5.70
C SER A 108 -4.41 -5.26 -5.98
N ASP A 109 -4.11 -5.51 -7.25
CA ASP A 109 -3.39 -6.67 -7.74
C ASP A 109 -1.88 -6.63 -7.44
N ASP A 110 -1.20 -7.68 -7.88
CA ASP A 110 0.21 -7.99 -7.66
C ASP A 110 1.23 -7.04 -8.32
N ARG A 111 0.79 -6.07 -9.11
CA ARG A 111 1.69 -5.17 -9.87
C ARG A 111 2.21 -3.97 -9.08
N VAL A 112 1.60 -3.67 -7.93
CA VAL A 112 1.93 -2.43 -7.18
C VAL A 112 3.40 -2.34 -6.76
N PRO A 113 4.06 -3.42 -6.25
CA PRO A 113 5.49 -3.37 -5.96
C PRO A 113 6.35 -2.98 -7.17
N ASP A 114 6.01 -3.45 -8.37
CA ASP A 114 6.72 -3.14 -9.61
C ASP A 114 6.51 -1.69 -10.04
N ILE A 115 5.29 -1.17 -9.88
CA ILE A 115 4.98 0.25 -10.11
C ILE A 115 5.87 1.12 -9.22
N LEU A 116 5.91 0.84 -7.91
CA LEU A 116 6.75 1.60 -6.97
C LEU A 116 8.25 1.47 -7.29
N SER A 117 8.70 0.28 -7.65
CA SER A 117 10.09 0.03 -8.05
C SER A 117 10.49 0.80 -9.30
N SER A 118 9.56 0.97 -10.25
CA SER A 118 9.81 1.75 -11.48
C SER A 118 10.00 3.26 -11.23
N PHE A 119 9.53 3.77 -10.09
CA PHE A 119 9.84 5.12 -9.58
C PHE A 119 11.21 5.21 -8.90
N GLY A 120 11.93 4.10 -8.78
CA GLY A 120 13.25 4.02 -8.14
C GLY A 120 13.21 3.71 -6.65
N LEU A 121 12.05 3.35 -6.09
CA LEU A 121 11.93 2.88 -4.71
C LEU A 121 12.46 1.44 -4.61
N LYS A 122 13.18 1.15 -3.52
CA LYS A 122 13.62 -0.18 -3.16
C LYS A 122 12.52 -0.89 -2.38
N VAL A 123 11.71 -1.68 -3.08
CA VAL A 123 10.64 -2.48 -2.45
C VAL A 123 11.14 -3.90 -2.25
N LYS A 124 11.16 -4.40 -1.01
CA LYS A 124 11.45 -5.81 -0.78
C LYS A 124 10.34 -6.64 -1.41
N PRO A 125 10.66 -7.76 -2.08
CA PRO A 125 9.66 -8.59 -2.74
C PRO A 125 8.80 -9.40 -1.75
N LEU A 126 8.98 -9.25 -0.44
CA LEU A 126 8.25 -9.95 0.61
C LEU A 126 6.74 -9.61 0.59
N ARG A 127 5.93 -10.63 0.33
CA ARG A 127 4.46 -10.55 0.28
C ARG A 127 3.80 -11.47 1.29
N HIS A 128 2.49 -11.31 1.48
CA HIS A 128 1.70 -12.17 2.36
C HIS A 128 1.88 -13.66 2.01
N ASN A 129 2.12 -14.50 3.03
CA ASN A 129 2.40 -15.94 2.94
C ASN A 129 3.75 -16.33 2.29
N GLU A 130 4.65 -15.39 2.04
CA GLU A 130 6.02 -15.70 1.60
C GLU A 130 7.00 -15.83 2.78
N ASP A 131 8.06 -16.62 2.59
CA ASP A 131 9.08 -16.82 3.63
C ASP A 131 9.98 -15.58 3.76
N CYS A 132 9.76 -14.80 4.82
CA CYS A 132 10.55 -13.62 5.13
C CYS A 132 12.05 -13.90 5.31
N ARG A 133 12.48 -15.14 5.61
CA ARG A 133 13.90 -15.50 5.77
C ARG A 133 14.72 -15.34 4.49
N LEU A 134 14.06 -15.32 3.33
CA LEU A 134 14.70 -15.07 2.04
C LEU A 134 15.14 -13.61 1.86
N TYR A 135 14.51 -12.69 2.60
CA TYR A 135 14.67 -11.25 2.40
C TYR A 135 15.18 -10.52 3.64
N HIS A 136 14.92 -11.03 4.86
CA HIS A 136 15.20 -10.32 6.10
C HIS A 136 16.55 -10.56 6.81
N PRO A 137 17.50 -11.37 6.29
CA PRO A 137 18.91 -11.28 6.68
C PRO A 137 19.75 -10.47 5.68
N THR A 138 19.16 -9.88 4.63
CA THR A 138 19.94 -9.09 3.67
C THR A 138 20.24 -7.72 4.29
N ASN A 139 21.52 -7.38 4.41
CA ASN A 139 21.99 -6.11 5.01
C ASN A 139 21.66 -4.87 4.14
N GLU A 140 20.62 -4.93 3.32
CA GLU A 140 20.30 -3.89 2.33
C GLU A 140 19.14 -3.00 2.81
N PRO A 141 19.34 -1.68 2.88
CA PRO A 141 18.27 -0.73 3.11
C PRO A 141 17.22 -0.79 1.98
N ALA A 142 15.95 -0.95 2.34
CA ALA A 142 14.80 -0.88 1.44
C ALA A 142 13.84 0.24 1.85
N ASP A 143 13.22 0.95 0.90
CA ASP A 143 12.19 1.98 1.16
C ASP A 143 10.91 1.36 1.75
N ILE A 144 10.55 0.16 1.30
CA ILE A 144 9.37 -0.60 1.74
C ILE A 144 9.80 -2.02 2.09
N ASP A 145 9.49 -2.45 3.30
CA ASP A 145 9.94 -3.72 3.87
C ASP A 145 9.07 -4.92 3.47
N PHE A 146 7.79 -4.70 3.20
CA PHE A 146 6.87 -5.73 2.73
C PHE A 146 5.64 -5.10 2.04
N ALA A 147 4.93 -5.90 1.26
CA ALA A 147 3.68 -5.52 0.62
C ALA A 147 2.53 -6.48 0.98
N ILE A 148 1.40 -5.91 1.38
CA ILE A 148 0.14 -6.59 1.63
C ILE A 148 -0.88 -6.05 0.63
N MET A 149 -1.33 -6.92 -0.26
CA MET A 149 -2.33 -6.60 -1.28
C MET A 149 -3.57 -7.42 -1.04
N SER A 150 -4.75 -6.86 -1.29
CA SER A 150 -6.00 -7.63 -1.26
C SER A 150 -5.96 -8.85 -2.17
N TYR A 151 -5.19 -8.76 -3.26
CA TYR A 151 -4.90 -9.89 -4.14
C TYR A 151 -4.28 -11.09 -3.44
N ASP A 152 -3.34 -10.88 -2.52
CA ASP A 152 -2.67 -11.98 -1.81
C ASP A 152 -3.46 -12.44 -0.58
N VAL A 153 -4.08 -11.49 0.13
CA VAL A 153 -4.83 -11.78 1.37
C VAL A 153 -6.22 -12.37 1.09
N GLY A 154 -6.83 -12.01 -0.04
CA GLY A 154 -8.23 -12.34 -0.35
C GLY A 154 -9.27 -11.45 0.32
N HIS A 155 -8.83 -10.48 1.13
CA HIS A 155 -9.68 -9.50 1.80
C HIS A 155 -9.26 -8.08 1.42
N GLU A 156 -10.23 -7.21 1.23
CA GLU A 156 -10.05 -5.80 0.89
C GLU A 156 -10.31 -4.92 2.11
N LYS A 157 -9.60 -3.79 2.21
CA LYS A 157 -9.98 -2.69 3.10
C LYS A 157 -11.45 -2.29 2.85
N PRO A 158 -12.29 -2.08 3.89
CA PRO A 158 -11.94 -1.87 5.30
C PRO A 158 -11.87 -3.15 6.17
N ASP A 159 -11.89 -4.36 5.60
CA ASP A 159 -11.83 -5.59 6.38
C ASP A 159 -10.54 -5.65 7.22
N ALA A 160 -10.68 -5.84 8.54
CA ALA A 160 -9.54 -5.88 9.47
C ALA A 160 -8.52 -6.97 9.11
N SER A 161 -8.93 -8.02 8.38
CA SER A 161 -8.09 -9.14 7.96
C SER A 161 -6.85 -8.69 7.17
N ILE A 162 -6.95 -7.64 6.34
CA ILE A 162 -5.80 -7.13 5.58
C ILE A 162 -4.77 -6.43 6.47
N PHE A 163 -5.21 -5.72 7.51
CA PHE A 163 -4.32 -5.08 8.50
C PHE A 163 -3.72 -6.11 9.47
N ASN A 164 -4.51 -7.13 9.83
CA ASN A 164 -4.03 -8.26 10.61
C ASN A 164 -2.95 -9.05 9.85
N ALA A 165 -3.06 -9.19 8.52
CA ALA A 165 -2.03 -9.79 7.69
C ALA A 165 -0.71 -9.01 7.76
N ALA A 166 -0.75 -7.67 7.74
CA ALA A 166 0.43 -6.83 7.94
C ALA A 166 1.06 -7.00 9.34
N THR A 167 0.22 -7.14 10.37
CA THR A 167 0.66 -7.38 11.75
C THR A 167 1.37 -8.74 11.88
N THR A 168 0.82 -9.78 11.24
CA THR A 168 1.44 -11.11 11.18
C THR A 168 2.77 -11.07 10.44
N MET A 169 2.85 -10.35 9.32
CA MET A 169 4.09 -10.17 8.56
C MET A 169 5.20 -9.57 9.43
N LEU A 170 4.89 -8.52 10.20
CA LEU A 170 5.85 -7.94 11.15
C LEU A 170 6.34 -8.97 12.18
N LYS A 171 5.43 -9.77 12.77
CA LYS A 171 5.81 -10.84 13.73
C LYS A 171 6.78 -11.85 13.11
N GLU A 172 6.55 -12.24 11.86
CA GLU A 172 7.39 -13.19 11.15
C GLU A 172 8.77 -12.61 10.84
N MET A 173 8.82 -11.34 10.40
CA MET A 173 10.08 -10.62 10.17
C MET A 173 10.92 -10.55 11.46
N LEU A 174 10.31 -10.16 12.58
CA LEU A 174 10.97 -10.10 13.89
C LEU A 174 11.53 -11.46 14.32
N LYS A 175 10.75 -12.53 14.12
CA LYS A 175 11.21 -13.90 14.39
C LYS A 175 12.39 -14.30 13.51
N ALA A 176 12.37 -13.95 12.21
CA ALA A 176 13.44 -14.27 11.27
C ALA A 176 14.76 -13.55 11.59
N GLU A 177 14.68 -12.39 12.22
CA GLU A 177 15.82 -11.62 12.72
C GLU A 177 16.35 -12.14 14.07
N GLY A 178 15.59 -13.00 14.76
CA GLY A 178 15.97 -13.60 16.04
C GLY A 178 15.22 -13.05 17.25
N HIS A 179 14.30 -12.09 17.06
CA HIS A 179 13.49 -11.50 18.12
C HIS A 179 12.20 -12.31 18.37
N LYS A 180 12.36 -13.57 18.79
CA LYS A 180 11.24 -14.51 18.96
C LYS A 180 10.22 -14.10 20.02
N GLU A 181 10.69 -13.42 21.04
CA GLU A 181 9.89 -12.95 22.19
C GLU A 181 9.41 -11.50 22.02
N ALA A 182 9.57 -10.89 20.84
CA ALA A 182 9.09 -9.54 20.62
C ALA A 182 7.56 -9.49 20.73
N ASP A 183 7.06 -8.67 21.66
CA ASP A 183 5.64 -8.39 21.76
C ASP A 183 5.26 -7.30 20.75
N ILE A 184 4.19 -7.52 20.02
CA ILE A 184 3.64 -6.52 19.10
C ILE A 184 2.90 -5.43 19.85
N SER A 185 2.49 -5.65 21.10
CA SER A 185 1.89 -4.60 21.92
C SER A 185 2.84 -3.42 22.18
N ASP A 186 4.16 -3.67 22.10
CA ASP A 186 5.20 -2.64 22.17
C ASP A 186 5.32 -1.82 20.87
N TRP A 187 4.68 -2.25 19.78
CA TRP A 187 4.73 -1.61 18.49
C TRP A 187 3.53 -0.69 18.28
N ARG A 188 3.83 0.58 18.00
CA ARG A 188 2.81 1.49 17.50
C ARG A 188 2.56 1.22 16.02
N GLN A 189 1.34 0.84 15.69
CA GLN A 189 0.93 0.56 14.31
C GLN A 189 0.12 1.75 13.80
N LEU A 190 0.56 2.38 12.71
CA LEU A 190 -0.07 3.54 12.09
C LEU A 190 -0.31 3.28 10.61
N TYR A 191 -1.54 3.52 10.14
CA TYR A 191 -1.86 3.52 8.73
C TYR A 191 -2.07 4.94 8.20
N VAL A 192 -1.58 5.20 6.99
CA VAL A 192 -1.75 6.48 6.29
C VAL A 192 -2.39 6.21 4.94
N GLY A 193 -3.55 6.79 4.69
CA GLY A 193 -4.31 6.61 3.45
C GLY A 193 -5.28 7.76 3.22
N ASP A 194 -5.90 7.80 2.04
CA ASP A 194 -6.76 8.90 1.57
C ASP A 194 -8.26 8.60 1.74
N ALA A 195 -8.63 7.33 1.95
CA ALA A 195 -10.02 6.93 2.08
C ALA A 195 -10.49 6.86 3.54
N LEU A 196 -11.39 7.76 3.95
CA LEU A 196 -11.88 7.82 5.34
C LEU A 196 -12.34 6.47 5.91
N VAL A 197 -13.19 5.74 5.18
CA VAL A 197 -13.72 4.46 5.66
C VAL A 197 -12.76 3.31 5.39
N LYS A 198 -12.28 3.16 4.14
CA LYS A 198 -11.43 2.03 3.76
C LYS A 198 -10.11 2.04 4.51
N ASP A 199 -9.46 3.19 4.59
CA ASP A 199 -8.13 3.33 5.17
C ASP A 199 -8.21 3.57 6.66
N ALA A 200 -8.76 4.72 7.07
CA ALA A 200 -8.74 5.09 8.48
C ALA A 200 -9.71 4.24 9.30
N GLY A 201 -10.94 4.04 8.82
CA GLY A 201 -11.92 3.18 9.46
C GLY A 201 -11.46 1.71 9.56
N GLY A 202 -10.87 1.18 8.49
CA GLY A 202 -10.28 -0.16 8.48
C GLY A 202 -9.15 -0.33 9.50
N ALA A 203 -8.19 0.60 9.49
CA ALA A 203 -7.06 0.59 10.42
C ALA A 203 -7.50 0.66 11.89
N LEU A 204 -8.38 1.61 12.23
CA LEU A 204 -8.91 1.76 13.59
C LEU A 204 -9.69 0.53 14.05
N SER A 205 -10.41 -0.13 13.15
CA SER A 205 -11.15 -1.36 13.47
C SER A 205 -10.24 -2.57 13.66
N ALA A 206 -9.03 -2.54 13.09
CA ALA A 206 -7.97 -3.51 13.35
C ALA A 206 -7.08 -3.14 14.57
N GLY A 207 -7.39 -2.05 15.28
CA GLY A 207 -6.63 -1.59 16.45
C GLY A 207 -5.39 -0.77 16.13
N TRP A 208 -5.23 -0.31 14.88
CA TRP A 208 -4.13 0.58 14.47
C TRP A 208 -4.54 2.05 14.63
N ASP A 209 -3.56 2.94 14.81
CA ASP A 209 -3.75 4.36 14.59
C ASP A 209 -3.96 4.65 13.09
N ALA A 210 -4.61 5.77 12.78
CA ALA A 210 -4.82 6.22 11.41
C ALA A 210 -4.56 7.72 11.25
N VAL A 211 -3.99 8.08 10.09
CA VAL A 211 -3.91 9.45 9.60
C VAL A 211 -4.51 9.49 8.20
N LEU A 212 -5.42 10.43 7.96
CA LEU A 212 -6.00 10.64 6.65
C LEU A 212 -5.14 11.64 5.86
N ILE A 213 -4.87 11.34 4.59
CA ILE A 213 -4.22 12.28 3.68
C ILE A 213 -5.26 12.92 2.75
N ASP A 214 -5.46 14.23 2.89
CA ASP A 214 -6.39 15.01 2.07
C ASP A 214 -5.60 16.11 1.34
N ARG A 215 -5.16 15.79 0.13
CA ARG A 215 -4.29 16.66 -0.69
C ARG A 215 -5.04 17.76 -1.40
N GLU A 216 -6.30 17.47 -1.74
CA GLU A 216 -7.14 18.33 -2.56
C GLU A 216 -8.05 19.22 -1.71
N LYS A 217 -8.05 19.06 -0.37
CA LYS A 217 -9.00 19.69 0.55
C LYS A 217 -10.43 19.50 0.04
N GLN A 218 -10.78 18.30 -0.40
CA GLN A 218 -12.08 18.08 -1.03
C GLN A 218 -13.19 18.41 -0.02
N PRO A 219 -14.09 19.37 -0.31
CA PRO A 219 -15.22 19.64 0.55
C PRO A 219 -16.21 18.49 0.41
N LEU A 220 -16.46 17.78 1.51
CA LEU A 220 -17.65 16.93 1.58
C LEU A 220 -18.71 17.77 2.30
N PHE A 221 -19.80 18.02 1.57
CA PHE A 221 -20.96 18.87 1.85
C PHE A 221 -20.89 20.29 1.28
N GLU A 222 -21.78 20.56 0.31
CA GLU A 222 -22.25 21.90 -0.03
C GLU A 222 -22.78 22.54 1.26
N ASN A 223 -22.00 23.44 1.85
CA ASN A 223 -22.52 24.59 2.57
C ASN A 223 -21.51 25.71 2.46
N GLU A 224 -22.07 26.89 2.23
CA GLU A 224 -21.41 28.12 1.85
C GLU A 224 -20.32 28.52 2.85
N GLU A 225 -19.11 28.71 2.33
CA GLU A 225 -18.37 29.98 2.36
C GLU A 225 -16.92 29.73 1.96
N GLY A 226 -16.56 30.26 0.79
CA GLY A 226 -15.21 30.17 0.23
C GLY A 226 -14.19 30.95 1.05
N LYS A 227 -13.55 30.27 2.01
CA LYS A 227 -12.33 30.76 2.65
C LYS A 227 -11.27 29.65 2.67
N PRO A 228 -10.08 29.85 2.06
CA PRO A 228 -9.02 28.86 2.15
C PRO A 228 -8.57 28.75 3.63
N PRO A 229 -8.51 27.55 4.22
CA PRO A 229 -8.06 27.42 5.59
C PRO A 229 -6.57 27.72 5.67
N ALA A 230 -6.22 28.56 6.64
CA ALA A 230 -4.85 28.89 6.99
C ALA A 230 -4.08 27.60 7.31
N ALA A 231 -2.85 27.50 6.80
CA ALA A 231 -1.93 26.43 7.10
C ALA A 231 -1.47 26.54 8.55
N ASN A 232 -2.22 25.95 9.49
CA ASN A 232 -1.80 25.53 10.83
C ASN A 232 -3.04 25.20 11.68
N ASP A 233 -3.74 24.12 11.35
CA ASP A 233 -4.57 23.39 12.33
C ASP A 233 -4.69 21.95 11.84
N SER A 234 -4.48 21.00 12.76
CA SER A 234 -4.73 19.59 12.49
C SER A 234 -6.23 19.41 12.25
N GLU A 235 -6.61 19.45 10.99
CA GLU A 235 -7.98 19.19 10.57
C GLU A 235 -8.35 17.76 11.00
N VAL A 236 -9.55 17.57 11.54
CA VAL A 236 -10.01 16.27 12.04
C VAL A 236 -11.26 15.86 11.28
N ARG A 237 -11.27 14.63 10.76
CA ARG A 237 -12.46 14.01 10.16
C ARG A 237 -13.05 13.03 11.16
N THR A 238 -14.36 12.83 11.09
CA THR A 238 -15.08 11.96 12.02
C THR A 238 -15.77 10.85 11.23
N LEU A 239 -15.60 9.60 11.65
CA LEU A 239 -16.35 8.46 11.13
C LEU A 239 -17.80 8.50 11.62
N GLU A 240 -18.69 7.76 10.97
CA GLU A 240 -20.11 7.67 11.37
C GLU A 240 -20.30 7.19 12.83
N ASP A 241 -19.35 6.41 13.35
CA ASP A 241 -19.33 5.92 14.73
C ASP A 241 -18.71 6.90 15.75
N GLY A 242 -18.36 8.11 15.32
CA GLY A 242 -17.83 9.18 16.17
C GLY A 242 -16.32 9.15 16.39
N ARG A 243 -15.58 8.15 15.87
CA ARG A 243 -14.12 8.14 15.95
C ARG A 243 -13.52 9.28 15.14
N ARG A 244 -12.51 9.95 15.71
CA ARG A 244 -11.87 11.16 15.15
C ARG A 244 -10.50 10.82 14.57
N ILE A 245 -10.21 11.32 13.37
CA ILE A 245 -9.01 10.99 12.59
C ILE A 245 -8.28 12.28 12.22
N PRO A 246 -7.00 12.42 12.57
CA PRO A 246 -6.19 13.54 12.12
C PRO A 246 -6.00 13.51 10.60
N VAL A 247 -6.11 14.68 9.99
CA VAL A 247 -5.92 14.88 8.56
C VAL A 247 -4.64 15.69 8.33
N ILE A 248 -3.87 15.27 7.33
CA ILE A 248 -2.73 16.00 6.81
C ILE A 248 -2.90 16.19 5.30
N SER A 249 -2.44 17.32 4.77
CA SER A 249 -2.39 17.55 3.31
C SER A 249 -1.02 17.27 2.71
N ASP A 250 0.01 17.21 3.55
CA ASP A 250 1.42 16.99 3.20
C ASP A 250 2.01 15.89 4.07
N MET A 251 2.53 14.84 3.43
CA MET A 251 3.07 13.66 4.07
C MET A 251 4.31 13.97 4.91
N THR A 252 5.03 15.07 4.65
CA THR A 252 6.18 15.49 5.46
C THR A 252 5.83 15.80 6.91
N ALA A 253 4.55 16.00 7.23
CA ALA A 253 4.07 16.07 8.61
C ALA A 253 4.40 14.80 9.43
N LEU A 254 4.55 13.65 8.77
CA LEU A 254 4.95 12.38 9.39
C LEU A 254 6.42 12.33 9.82
N LEU A 255 7.27 13.26 9.36
CA LEU A 255 8.68 13.27 9.76
C LEU A 255 8.86 13.50 11.26
N LYS A 256 7.88 14.13 11.92
CA LYS A 256 7.82 14.26 13.39
C LYS A 256 7.78 12.92 14.13
N LEU A 257 7.44 11.82 13.45
CA LEU A 257 7.50 10.47 14.03
C LEU A 257 8.96 9.98 14.22
N MET A 258 9.91 10.58 13.50
CA MET A 258 11.33 10.22 13.57
C MET A 258 12.14 11.08 14.55
N GLU A 259 11.59 12.21 15.00
CA GLU A 259 12.18 13.07 16.04
C GLU A 259 12.02 12.41 17.41
#